data_AF-A0A2D5JMK7-F1
#
_entry.id   AF-A0A2D5JMK7-F1
#
_cell.length_a   1.000
_cell.length_b   1.000
_cell.length_c   1.000
_cell.angle_alpha   90.00
_cell.angle_beta   90.00
_cell.angle_gamma   90.00
#
_symmetry.space_group_name_H-M   'P 1'
#
loop_
_entity.id
_entity.type
_entity.pdbx_description
1 polymer ?
#
loop_
_entity_poly.entity_id
_entity_poly.type
_entity_poly.pdbx_seq_one_letter_code
_entity_poly.pdbx_strand_id
1 'polypeptide(L)'
;MNFNVNKNTAQKLLISIGIGILLFMISYDFGMFWDNVLFASKMGNQIYNNGFFDWTMPNEFDPGHPPFLGAVLAFFWKIFGHSLWVSHLAMLPFMIGSIYQLQRFIAYFVSNNTMILLGLLLVVADPTLSASFVLVNPETIIIFFFFLAVNGILYQEKKWQFIGLFFLSIITFRSMMLFAGLFLFEVLNNYFFNKKSFRKILDIKFLSFYFLAALPGIVFVLWRLATKGWLQTHPESPWADLWHLPSITQFLKNIAILIHRYLDFGRVFIFIFLIVGLFYFRKKIVLNKHFKQLLLLSICAVFFVVIAVLFSTNAFGHRYFIVSYISFILLAFLVLKELKKYKKPLYVLLFIGLITGNLWVYPERTSQGWDASLAHAPYHSLRKEAIRSLDTMNIDISKVASFFPNCNKIDEIDLNGHQKSFTKFTNNSNYVFYSNVYNLSNKDYELLNNNYLEIKRFKSFNIVVSILKKRSLSN
;
A
#
# COMPACT_ATOMS: atom_id res chain seq x y z
N MET A 1 12.23 10.63 36.95
CA MET A 1 12.64 10.03 35.65
C MET A 1 12.70 11.17 34.64
N ASN A 2 13.85 11.86 34.52
CA ASN A 2 13.99 12.98 33.57
C ASN A 2 14.13 12.41 32.16
N PHE A 3 13.04 12.44 31.38
CA PHE A 3 13.08 12.17 29.95
C PHE A 3 13.82 13.32 29.25
N ASN A 4 15.15 13.25 29.26
CA ASN A 4 15.98 14.12 28.43
C ASN A 4 15.90 13.62 26.98
N VAL A 5 14.73 13.83 26.34
CA VAL A 5 14.57 13.59 24.91
C VAL A 5 15.49 14.57 24.21
N ASN A 6 16.49 14.06 23.49
CA ASN A 6 17.37 14.88 22.65
C ASN A 6 16.50 15.83 21.79
N LYS A 7 16.79 17.13 21.82
CA LYS A 7 16.02 18.19 21.13
C LYS A 7 15.73 17.84 19.66
N ASN A 8 16.65 17.16 18.98
CA ASN A 8 16.47 16.70 17.61
C ASN A 8 15.41 15.58 17.49
N THR A 9 15.38 14.65 18.45
CA THR A 9 14.37 13.58 18.51
C THR A 9 12.97 14.16 18.76
N ALA A 10 12.85 15.10 19.69
CA ALA A 10 11.58 15.77 19.97
C ALA A 10 11.05 16.53 18.74
N GLN A 11 11.93 17.25 18.03
CA GLN A 11 11.55 17.96 16.81
C GLN A 11 11.04 17.02 15.72
N LYS A 12 11.74 15.91 15.44
CA LYS A 12 11.30 14.91 14.45
C LYS A 12 9.95 14.31 14.82
N LEU A 13 9.73 14.03 16.10
CA LEU A 13 8.45 13.51 16.59
C LEU A 13 7.32 14.52 16.40
N LEU A 14 7.53 15.79 16.75
CA LEU A 14 6.55 16.87 16.54
C LEU A 14 6.18 17.03 15.07
N ILE A 15 7.16 17.00 14.15
CA ILE A 15 6.91 17.02 12.70
C ILE A 15 6.07 15.81 12.28
N SER A 16 6.39 14.62 12.81
CA SER A 16 5.65 13.39 12.48
C SER A 16 4.21 13.44 12.97
N ILE A 17 4.00 13.96 14.18
CA ILE A 17 2.67 14.16 14.77
C ILE A 17 1.88 15.17 13.93
N GLY A 18 2.47 16.32 13.59
CA GLY A 18 1.82 17.34 12.79
C GLY A 18 1.36 16.83 11.43
N ILE A 19 2.23 16.13 10.70
CA ILE A 19 1.88 15.54 9.40
C ILE A 19 0.84 14.42 9.55
N GLY A 20 0.99 13.55 10.56
CA GLY A 20 0.02 12.46 10.80
C GLY A 20 -1.38 12.97 11.14
N ILE A 21 -1.49 13.99 12.00
CA ILE A 21 -2.78 14.61 12.33
C ILE A 21 -3.38 15.28 11.08
N LEU A 22 -2.58 15.99 10.29
CA LEU A 22 -3.05 16.62 9.05
C LEU A 22 -3.65 15.57 8.10
N LEU A 23 -2.94 14.46 7.86
CA LEU A 23 -3.40 13.39 6.98
C LEU A 23 -4.69 12.75 7.51
N PHE A 24 -4.77 12.48 8.82
CA PHE A 24 -5.98 11.99 9.45
C PHE A 24 -7.16 12.97 9.26
N MET A 25 -6.97 14.27 9.48
CA MET A 25 -8.02 15.28 9.29
C MET A 25 -8.52 15.34 7.84
N ILE A 26 -7.66 15.04 6.86
CA ILE A 26 -8.05 15.03 5.44
C ILE A 26 -8.81 13.75 5.08
N SER A 27 -8.52 12.62 5.73
CA SER A 27 -9.00 11.31 5.29
C SER A 27 -9.96 10.60 6.23
N TYR A 28 -10.26 11.15 7.42
CA TYR A 28 -11.03 10.44 8.45
C TYR A 28 -12.40 9.92 8.01
N ASP A 29 -12.96 10.48 6.93
CA ASP A 29 -14.26 10.11 6.37
C ASP A 29 -14.15 9.32 5.04
N PHE A 30 -12.95 8.95 4.60
CA PHE A 30 -12.74 8.13 3.41
C PHE A 30 -13.20 6.71 3.68
N GLY A 31 -14.24 6.27 2.96
CA GLY A 31 -14.75 4.89 3.07
C GLY A 31 -13.69 3.85 2.69
N MET A 32 -13.89 2.62 3.16
CA MET A 32 -13.01 1.50 2.84
C MET A 32 -12.93 1.32 1.32
N PHE A 33 -11.70 1.31 0.79
CA PHE A 33 -11.46 1.41 -0.65
C PHE A 33 -10.77 0.17 -1.20
N TRP A 34 -11.27 -0.34 -2.32
CA TRP A 34 -10.70 -1.51 -3.01
C TRP A 34 -10.56 -2.71 -2.07
N ASP A 35 -9.42 -3.40 -2.07
CA ASP A 35 -9.19 -4.58 -1.25
C ASP A 35 -9.25 -4.29 0.26
N ASN A 36 -9.21 -3.02 0.67
CA ASN A 36 -9.36 -2.69 2.09
C ASN A 36 -10.78 -2.95 2.60
N VAL A 37 -11.79 -3.04 1.72
CA VAL A 37 -13.11 -3.56 2.14
C VAL A 37 -12.97 -4.99 2.67
N LEU A 38 -12.08 -5.79 2.09
CA LEU A 38 -11.78 -7.14 2.58
C LEU A 38 -10.90 -7.10 3.83
N PHE A 39 -9.70 -6.52 3.71
CA PHE A 39 -8.67 -6.59 4.76
C PHE A 39 -9.00 -5.80 6.03
N ALA A 40 -9.65 -4.64 5.89
CA ALA A 40 -9.99 -3.78 7.00
C ALA A 40 -11.41 -4.10 7.50
N SER A 41 -12.39 -4.06 6.60
CA SER A 41 -13.79 -4.11 7.00
C SER A 41 -14.31 -5.52 7.25
N LYS A 42 -14.30 -6.42 6.27
CA LYS A 42 -14.86 -7.78 6.44
C LYS A 42 -14.11 -8.56 7.52
N MET A 43 -12.78 -8.61 7.43
CA MET A 43 -11.94 -9.30 8.42
C MET A 43 -12.03 -8.63 9.81
N GLY A 44 -12.08 -7.30 9.87
CA GLY A 44 -12.26 -6.58 11.12
C GLY A 44 -13.60 -6.87 11.78
N ASN A 45 -14.69 -6.84 11.01
CA ASN A 45 -16.05 -7.13 11.49
C ASN A 45 -16.15 -8.57 12.01
N GLN A 46 -15.53 -9.53 11.31
CA GLN A 46 -15.49 -10.92 11.74
C GLN A 46 -14.85 -11.06 13.13
N ILE A 47 -13.70 -10.40 13.37
CA ILE A 47 -13.02 -10.44 14.68
C ILE A 47 -13.80 -9.66 15.74
N TYR A 48 -14.36 -8.51 15.37
CA TYR A 48 -15.14 -7.68 16.28
C TYR A 48 -16.35 -8.43 16.84
N ASN A 49 -17.04 -9.18 15.98
CA ASN A 49 -18.27 -9.91 16.33
C ASN A 49 -18.02 -11.26 17.02
N ASN A 50 -16.97 -12.01 16.63
CA ASN A 50 -16.74 -13.37 17.13
C ASN A 50 -15.69 -13.46 18.25
N GLY A 51 -14.91 -12.41 18.46
CA GLY A 51 -13.92 -12.33 19.52
C GLY A 51 -12.50 -12.11 18.99
N PHE A 52 -11.67 -11.44 19.81
CA PHE A 52 -10.36 -10.94 19.41
C PHE A 52 -9.34 -12.04 19.04
N PHE A 53 -9.52 -13.23 19.60
CA PHE A 53 -8.64 -14.39 19.39
C PHE A 53 -9.18 -15.36 18.34
N ASP A 54 -10.40 -15.14 17.82
CA ASP A 54 -10.91 -15.93 16.70
C ASP A 54 -10.45 -15.31 15.38
N TRP A 55 -9.34 -15.85 14.86
CA TRP A 55 -8.75 -15.42 13.60
C TRP A 55 -9.29 -16.23 12.41
N THR A 56 -10.33 -17.03 12.61
CA THR A 56 -10.93 -17.87 11.59
C THR A 56 -11.79 -17.04 10.66
N MET A 57 -11.40 -16.98 9.39
CA MET A 57 -12.18 -16.30 8.36
C MET A 57 -13.15 -17.27 7.67
N PRO A 58 -14.41 -16.86 7.41
CA PRO A 58 -15.34 -17.58 6.55
C PRO A 58 -14.77 -17.78 5.15
N ASN A 59 -15.02 -18.94 4.55
CA ASN A 59 -14.41 -19.33 3.27
C ASN A 59 -14.83 -18.39 2.12
N GLU A 60 -15.99 -17.73 2.21
CA GLU A 60 -16.50 -16.82 1.20
C GLU A 60 -15.61 -15.57 1.03
N PHE A 61 -14.83 -15.22 2.05
CA PHE A 61 -13.95 -14.06 2.02
C PHE A 61 -12.60 -14.29 2.73
N ASP A 62 -12.11 -15.53 2.85
CA ASP A 62 -10.80 -15.82 3.44
C ASP A 62 -9.67 -15.59 2.41
N PRO A 63 -8.83 -14.54 2.56
CA PRO A 63 -7.77 -14.26 1.61
C PRO A 63 -6.45 -14.99 1.95
N GLY A 64 -6.45 -15.84 2.97
CA GLY A 64 -5.29 -16.56 3.48
C GLY A 64 -4.38 -15.74 4.41
N HIS A 65 -4.42 -14.42 4.32
CA HIS A 65 -3.55 -13.55 5.10
C HIS A 65 -3.91 -13.54 6.60
N PRO A 66 -2.91 -13.34 7.48
CA PRO A 66 -3.18 -12.98 8.87
C PRO A 66 -4.13 -11.77 8.97
N PRO A 67 -5.16 -11.82 9.83
CA PRO A 67 -6.10 -10.71 9.99
C PRO A 67 -5.57 -9.61 10.93
N PHE A 68 -4.28 -9.28 10.87
CA PHE A 68 -3.66 -8.35 11.81
C PHE A 68 -4.28 -6.95 11.78
N LEU A 69 -4.53 -6.39 10.59
CA LEU A 69 -5.23 -5.12 10.46
C LEU A 69 -6.64 -5.22 11.04
N GLY A 70 -7.38 -6.28 10.70
CA GLY A 70 -8.72 -6.52 11.25
C GLY A 70 -8.72 -6.59 12.78
N ALA A 71 -7.74 -7.25 13.39
CA ALA A 71 -7.56 -7.30 14.84
C ALA A 71 -7.31 -5.90 15.44
N VAL A 72 -6.39 -5.13 14.85
CA VAL A 72 -6.13 -3.74 15.27
C VAL A 72 -7.41 -2.91 15.23
N LEU A 73 -8.19 -3.00 14.14
CA LEU A 73 -9.45 -2.26 13.99
C LEU A 73 -10.48 -2.72 15.02
N ALA A 74 -10.69 -4.02 15.20
CA ALA A 74 -11.62 -4.57 16.17
C ALA A 74 -11.29 -4.12 17.60
N PHE A 75 -10.00 -4.04 17.96
CA PHE A 75 -9.58 -3.51 19.26
C PHE A 75 -9.99 -2.04 19.44
N PHE A 76 -9.72 -1.18 18.44
CA PHE A 76 -10.10 0.22 18.50
C PHE A 76 -11.62 0.41 18.50
N TRP A 77 -12.37 -0.38 17.72
CA TRP A 77 -13.83 -0.34 17.70
C TRP A 77 -14.45 -0.72 19.05
N LYS A 78 -13.84 -1.67 19.78
CA LYS A 78 -14.30 -2.03 21.14
C LYS A 78 -14.11 -0.91 22.16
N ILE A 79 -13.12 -0.03 21.97
CA ILE A 79 -12.81 1.05 22.91
C ILE A 79 -13.54 2.35 22.55
N PHE A 80 -13.51 2.72 21.27
CA PHE A 80 -13.97 4.03 20.79
C PHE A 80 -15.27 3.97 19.97
N GLY A 81 -15.81 2.78 19.72
CA GLY A 81 -17.02 2.55 18.95
C GLY A 81 -16.76 2.12 17.50
N HIS A 82 -17.68 1.35 16.95
CA HIS A 82 -17.61 0.83 15.59
C HIS A 82 -18.05 1.89 14.56
N SER A 83 -17.08 2.61 13.99
CA SER A 83 -17.32 3.64 12.97
C SER A 83 -16.08 3.90 12.11
N LEU A 84 -16.28 4.53 10.95
CA LEU A 84 -15.23 4.77 9.96
C LEU A 84 -14.10 5.66 10.48
N TRP A 85 -14.41 6.74 11.19
CA TRP A 85 -13.38 7.64 11.70
C TRP A 85 -12.50 6.96 12.76
N VAL A 86 -13.05 6.02 13.54
CA VAL A 86 -12.27 5.20 14.49
C VAL A 86 -11.31 4.28 13.74
N SER A 87 -11.70 3.76 12.57
CA SER A 87 -10.79 2.98 11.72
C SER A 87 -9.60 3.81 11.24
N HIS A 88 -9.82 5.07 10.84
CA HIS A 88 -8.74 5.99 10.52
C HIS A 88 -7.89 6.37 11.74
N LEU A 89 -8.53 6.53 12.91
CA LEU A 89 -7.82 6.81 14.16
C LEU A 89 -6.87 5.65 14.52
N ALA A 90 -7.28 4.41 14.29
CA ALA A 90 -6.44 3.23 14.52
C ALA A 90 -5.17 3.22 13.66
N MET A 91 -5.18 3.88 12.50
CA MET A 91 -4.01 4.01 11.62
C MET A 91 -3.03 5.10 12.08
N LEU A 92 -3.51 6.09 12.84
CA LEU A 92 -2.74 7.28 13.21
C LEU A 92 -1.41 6.98 13.92
N PRO A 93 -1.32 6.04 14.89
CA PRO A 93 -0.03 5.68 15.51
C PRO A 93 0.98 5.14 14.51
N PHE A 94 0.53 4.33 13.55
CA PHE A 94 1.38 3.73 12.53
C PHE A 94 1.80 4.73 11.46
N MET A 95 0.94 5.70 11.14
CA MET A 95 1.27 6.80 10.24
C MET A 95 2.32 7.74 10.86
N ILE A 96 2.09 8.20 12.10
CA ILE A 96 3.07 9.01 12.84
C ILE A 96 4.39 8.24 12.99
N GLY A 97 4.30 6.97 13.37
CA GLY A 97 5.44 6.07 13.47
C GLY A 97 6.20 5.95 12.15
N SER A 98 5.49 5.75 11.03
CA SER A 98 6.10 5.66 9.70
C SER A 98 6.86 6.92 9.34
N ILE A 99 6.25 8.10 9.48
CA ILE A 99 6.90 9.38 9.17
C ILE A 99 8.13 9.59 10.06
N TYR A 100 8.06 9.23 11.33
CA TYR A 100 9.20 9.27 12.24
C TYR A 100 10.33 8.32 11.81
N GLN A 101 10.00 7.08 11.44
CA GLN A 101 11.00 6.12 10.96
C GLN A 101 11.60 6.54 9.61
N LEU A 102 10.84 7.17 8.72
CA LEU A 102 11.37 7.75 7.49
C LEU A 102 12.36 8.88 7.78
N GLN A 103 12.06 9.77 8.73
CA GLN A 103 13.01 10.81 9.15
C GLN A 103 14.30 10.22 9.73
N ARG A 104 14.20 9.14 10.53
CA ARG A 104 15.39 8.42 11.03
C ARG A 104 16.17 7.76 9.89
N PHE A 105 15.47 7.12 8.97
CA PHE A 105 16.08 6.46 7.81
C PHE A 105 16.85 7.47 6.96
N ILE A 106 16.25 8.61 6.63
CA ILE A 106 16.91 9.69 5.89
C ILE A 106 18.09 10.27 6.67
N ALA A 107 17.95 10.44 7.99
CA ALA A 107 19.01 10.95 8.86
C ALA A 107 20.24 10.03 8.93
N TYR A 108 20.12 8.75 8.58
CA TYR A 108 21.26 7.85 8.47
C TYR A 108 22.17 8.22 7.30
N PHE A 109 21.59 8.73 6.22
CA PHE A 109 22.31 9.09 5.00
C PHE A 109 22.64 10.58 4.89
N VAL A 110 21.95 11.43 5.67
CA VAL A 110 22.10 12.89 5.62
C VAL A 110 22.10 13.51 7.01
N SER A 111 23.07 14.39 7.27
CA SER A 111 23.33 14.95 8.61
C SER A 111 22.58 16.25 8.95
N ASN A 112 22.15 17.04 7.96
CA ASN A 112 21.52 18.34 8.18
C ASN A 112 19.98 18.23 8.28
N ASN A 113 19.37 18.82 9.32
CA ASN A 113 17.92 18.84 9.54
C ASN A 113 17.11 19.36 8.33
N THR A 114 17.57 20.42 7.65
CA THR A 114 16.90 20.93 6.43
C THR A 114 16.93 19.88 5.32
N MET A 115 18.03 19.15 5.18
CA MET A 115 18.15 18.13 4.15
C MET A 115 17.34 16.87 4.51
N ILE A 116 17.21 16.55 5.81
CA ILE A 116 16.30 15.50 6.27
C ILE A 116 14.87 15.86 5.90
N LEU A 117 14.45 17.11 6.15
CA LEU A 117 13.11 17.59 5.78
C LEU A 117 12.90 17.56 4.26
N LEU A 118 13.86 18.04 3.45
CA LEU A 118 13.75 18.00 1.98
C LEU A 118 13.71 16.56 1.44
N GLY A 119 14.49 15.65 2.02
CA GLY A 119 14.42 14.23 1.69
C GLY A 119 13.07 13.63 2.06
N LEU A 120 12.52 14.01 3.23
CA LEU A 120 11.21 13.54 3.69
C LEU A 120 10.10 14.02 2.77
N LEU A 121 10.09 15.31 2.42
CA LEU A 121 9.10 15.88 1.50
C LEU A 121 9.13 15.17 0.14
N LEU A 122 10.32 14.89 -0.40
CA LEU A 122 10.44 14.18 -1.67
C LEU A 122 9.95 12.74 -1.58
N VAL A 123 10.24 12.03 -0.48
CA VAL A 123 9.77 10.67 -0.24
C VAL A 123 8.25 10.63 -0.07
N VAL A 124 7.68 11.51 0.76
CA VAL A 124 6.23 11.56 1.01
C VAL A 124 5.47 11.99 -0.23
N ALA A 125 6.07 12.76 -1.14
CA ALA A 125 5.46 13.11 -2.43
C ALA A 125 5.19 11.90 -3.34
N ASP A 126 5.77 10.73 -3.05
CA ASP A 126 5.45 9.49 -3.77
C ASP A 126 3.94 9.20 -3.70
N PRO A 127 3.24 9.07 -4.86
CA PRO A 127 1.79 8.89 -4.89
C PRO A 127 1.29 7.66 -4.15
N THR A 128 2.05 6.56 -4.17
CA THR A 128 1.61 5.31 -3.54
C THR A 128 1.83 5.34 -2.04
N LEU A 129 2.94 5.92 -1.56
CA LEU A 129 3.14 6.15 -0.12
C LEU A 129 2.05 7.10 0.43
N SER A 130 1.80 8.21 -0.25
CA SER A 130 0.77 9.17 0.13
C SER A 130 -0.63 8.55 0.16
N ALA A 131 -0.99 7.78 -0.88
CA ALA A 131 -2.25 7.04 -0.92
C ALA A 131 -2.37 6.05 0.24
N SER A 132 -1.25 5.40 0.62
CA SER A 132 -1.28 4.47 1.74
C SER A 132 -1.60 5.16 3.07
N PHE A 133 -1.16 6.40 3.28
CA PHE A 133 -1.41 7.12 4.53
C PHE A 133 -2.83 7.66 4.70
N VAL A 134 -3.59 7.86 3.62
CA VAL A 134 -4.99 8.34 3.70
C VAL A 134 -6.01 7.20 3.72
N LEU A 135 -5.57 5.95 3.54
CA LEU A 135 -6.44 4.77 3.50
C LEU A 135 -6.25 3.91 4.76
N VAL A 136 -7.32 3.26 5.20
CA VAL A 136 -7.23 2.20 6.23
C VAL A 136 -6.75 0.92 5.56
N ASN A 137 -5.45 0.63 5.66
CA ASN A 137 -4.80 -0.43 4.90
C ASN A 137 -3.65 -1.10 5.66
N PRO A 138 -3.21 -2.31 5.25
CA PRO A 138 -2.07 -2.96 5.88
C PRO A 138 -0.74 -2.26 5.55
N GLU A 139 -0.65 -1.55 4.42
CA GLU A 139 0.59 -0.92 3.94
C GLU A 139 1.18 0.07 4.94
N THR A 140 0.37 0.93 5.56
CA THR A 140 0.85 1.89 6.56
C THR A 140 1.49 1.20 7.76
N ILE A 141 0.94 0.07 8.22
CA ILE A 141 1.50 -0.73 9.30
C ILE A 141 2.81 -1.40 8.85
N ILE A 142 2.83 -1.93 7.62
CA ILE A 142 4.03 -2.54 7.02
C ILE A 142 5.16 -1.53 6.93
N ILE A 143 4.90 -0.32 6.43
CA ILE A 143 5.91 0.73 6.27
C ILE A 143 6.52 1.09 7.63
N PHE A 144 5.70 1.24 8.67
CA PHE A 144 6.18 1.51 10.02
C PHE A 144 7.17 0.45 10.51
N PHE A 145 6.75 -0.82 10.52
CA PHE A 145 7.59 -1.89 11.07
C PHE A 145 8.77 -2.25 10.16
N PHE A 146 8.62 -2.09 8.84
CA PHE A 146 9.71 -2.22 7.88
C PHE A 146 10.82 -1.22 8.17
N PHE A 147 10.51 0.07 8.26
CA PHE A 147 11.53 1.07 8.54
C PHE A 147 12.01 1.06 9.98
N LEU A 148 11.21 0.60 10.95
CA LEU A 148 11.69 0.29 12.30
C LEU A 148 12.79 -0.79 12.25
N ALA A 149 12.58 -1.87 11.50
CA ALA A 149 13.57 -2.93 11.32
C ALA A 149 14.82 -2.45 10.57
N VAL A 150 14.64 -1.73 9.45
CA VAL A 150 15.75 -1.16 8.68
C VAL A 150 16.58 -0.21 9.53
N ASN A 151 15.96 0.72 10.27
CA ASN A 151 16.69 1.61 11.17
C ASN A 151 17.42 0.82 12.26
N GLY A 152 16.80 -0.23 12.80
CA GLY A 152 17.47 -1.14 13.74
C GLY A 152 18.73 -1.79 13.14
N ILE A 153 18.69 -2.22 11.88
CA ILE A 153 19.85 -2.78 11.17
C ILE A 153 20.92 -1.70 10.92
N LEU A 154 20.53 -0.52 10.41
CA LEU A 154 21.45 0.55 10.03
C LEU A 154 22.16 1.17 11.24
N TYR A 155 21.42 1.44 12.31
CA TYR A 155 21.94 2.00 13.57
C TYR A 155 22.43 0.95 14.57
N GLN A 156 22.39 -0.35 14.22
CA GLN A 156 22.80 -1.45 15.09
C GLN A 156 21.98 -1.57 16.40
N GLU A 157 20.71 -1.16 16.36
CA GLU A 157 19.79 -1.21 17.50
C GLU A 157 18.95 -2.51 17.48
N LYS A 158 19.53 -3.60 18.01
CA LYS A 158 18.93 -4.95 17.92
C LYS A 158 17.52 -5.07 18.51
N LYS A 159 17.18 -4.30 19.55
CA LYS A 159 15.82 -4.27 20.12
C LYS A 159 14.79 -3.80 19.09
N TRP A 160 15.05 -2.69 18.41
CA TRP A 160 14.13 -2.12 17.42
C TRP A 160 14.08 -2.96 16.16
N GLN A 161 15.23 -3.53 15.75
CA GLN A 161 15.26 -4.53 14.69
C GLN A 161 14.32 -5.70 15.01
N PHE A 162 14.41 -6.27 16.21
CA PHE A 162 13.59 -7.41 16.63
C PHE A 162 12.09 -7.06 16.59
N ILE A 163 11.70 -5.94 17.19
CA ILE A 163 10.28 -5.51 17.21
C ILE A 163 9.75 -5.32 15.79
N GLY A 164 10.51 -4.66 14.92
CA GLY A 164 10.11 -4.48 13.51
C GLY A 164 9.92 -5.80 12.78
N LEU A 165 10.88 -6.72 12.90
CA LEU A 165 10.82 -8.04 12.28
C LEU A 165 9.68 -8.91 12.86
N PHE A 166 9.48 -8.86 14.18
CA PHE A 166 8.43 -9.59 14.87
C PHE A 166 7.04 -9.27 14.29
N PHE A 167 6.70 -7.99 14.18
CA PHE A 167 5.41 -7.58 13.62
C PHE A 167 5.35 -7.76 12.09
N LEU A 168 6.44 -7.54 11.35
CA LEU A 168 6.46 -7.84 9.91
C LEU A 168 6.12 -9.31 9.61
N SER A 169 6.42 -10.24 10.52
CA SER A 169 6.10 -11.66 10.32
C SER A 169 4.59 -11.95 10.34
N ILE A 170 3.74 -11.08 10.88
CA ILE A 170 2.32 -11.38 11.13
C ILE A 170 1.33 -10.43 10.44
N ILE A 171 1.76 -9.37 9.75
CA ILE A 171 0.80 -8.43 9.13
C ILE A 171 0.10 -9.04 7.92
N THR A 172 0.87 -9.55 6.95
CA THR A 172 0.38 -10.22 5.73
C THR A 172 1.46 -11.17 5.19
N PHE A 173 1.12 -12.12 4.31
CA PHE A 173 2.15 -12.83 3.52
C PHE A 173 3.10 -11.89 2.76
N ARG A 174 2.63 -10.70 2.34
CA ARG A 174 3.48 -9.69 1.73
C ARG A 174 4.54 -9.19 2.71
N SER A 175 4.17 -8.87 3.94
CA SER A 175 5.13 -8.43 4.96
C SER A 175 6.11 -9.54 5.35
N MET A 176 5.70 -10.82 5.31
CA MET A 176 6.61 -11.97 5.46
C MET A 176 7.65 -12.03 4.33
N MET A 177 7.27 -11.74 3.08
CA MET A 177 8.24 -11.63 1.98
C MET A 177 9.21 -10.46 2.17
N LEU A 178 8.73 -9.32 2.69
CA LEU A 178 9.60 -8.18 3.02
C LEU A 178 10.54 -8.50 4.19
N PHE A 179 10.09 -9.27 5.19
CA PHE A 179 10.92 -9.81 6.27
C PHE A 179 12.07 -10.64 5.68
N ALA A 180 11.78 -11.55 4.75
CA ALA A 180 12.80 -12.35 4.08
C ALA A 180 13.75 -11.47 3.24
N GLY A 181 13.22 -10.42 2.61
CA GLY A 181 14.02 -9.40 1.92
C GLY A 181 15.00 -8.66 2.85
N LEU A 182 14.59 -8.37 4.09
CA LEU A 182 15.47 -7.75 5.10
C LEU A 182 16.54 -8.72 5.63
N PHE A 183 16.21 -10.01 5.78
CA PHE A 183 17.19 -11.04 6.07
C PHE A 183 18.27 -11.07 4.98
N LEU A 184 17.86 -11.11 3.70
CA LEU A 184 18.77 -11.09 2.56
C LEU A 184 19.62 -9.81 2.55
N PHE A 185 19.00 -8.66 2.80
CA PHE A 185 19.68 -7.37 2.90
C PHE A 185 20.75 -7.39 4.00
N GLU A 186 20.45 -7.82 5.23
CA GLU A 186 21.42 -7.81 6.33
C GLU A 186 22.59 -8.78 6.07
N VAL A 187 22.32 -9.95 5.48
CA VAL A 187 23.35 -10.91 5.09
C VAL A 187 24.29 -10.29 4.05
N LEU A 188 23.73 -9.77 2.95
CA LEU A 188 24.53 -9.18 1.87
C LEU A 188 25.23 -7.90 2.31
N ASN A 189 24.60 -7.08 3.16
CA ASN A 189 25.19 -5.87 3.71
C ASN A 189 26.42 -6.19 4.59
N ASN A 190 26.34 -7.22 5.43
CA ASN A 190 27.48 -7.69 6.22
C ASN A 190 28.58 -8.30 5.35
N TYR A 191 28.21 -9.03 4.29
CA TYR A 191 29.17 -9.60 3.35
C TYR A 191 29.92 -8.52 2.57
N PHE A 192 29.20 -7.63 1.88
CA PHE A 192 29.81 -6.63 1.00
C PHE A 192 30.50 -5.49 1.74
N PHE A 193 29.95 -5.01 2.85
CA PHE A 193 30.46 -3.79 3.51
C PHE A 193 31.22 -4.04 4.80
N ASN A 194 30.93 -5.14 5.51
CA ASN A 194 31.66 -5.52 6.72
C ASN A 194 32.67 -6.65 6.45
N LYS A 195 32.78 -7.13 5.20
CA LYS A 195 33.73 -8.15 4.72
C LYS A 195 33.73 -9.43 5.58
N LYS A 196 32.59 -9.78 6.16
CA LYS A 196 32.42 -11.03 6.92
C LYS A 196 32.17 -12.18 5.96
N SER A 197 32.70 -13.38 6.26
CA SER A 197 32.35 -14.59 5.50
C SER A 197 30.94 -15.07 5.85
N PHE A 198 30.26 -15.75 4.93
CA PHE A 198 28.90 -16.27 5.15
C PHE A 198 28.77 -17.12 6.42
N ARG A 199 29.75 -17.99 6.70
CA ARG A 199 29.76 -18.82 7.92
C ARG A 199 29.80 -18.01 9.22
N LYS A 200 30.42 -16.83 9.22
CA LYS A 200 30.44 -15.91 10.38
C LYS A 200 29.19 -15.05 10.48
N ILE A 201 28.45 -14.87 9.38
CA ILE A 201 27.21 -14.08 9.35
C ILE A 201 26.04 -14.97 9.79
N LEU A 202 25.94 -16.17 9.22
CA LEU A 202 24.90 -17.15 9.49
C LEU A 202 25.26 -18.03 10.70
N ASP A 203 25.68 -17.40 11.79
CA ASP A 203 25.92 -18.10 13.04
C ASP A 203 24.59 -18.44 13.74
N ILE A 204 24.67 -19.30 14.75
CA ILE A 204 23.49 -19.74 15.50
C ILE A 204 22.76 -18.55 16.16
N LYS A 205 23.49 -17.52 16.57
CA LYS A 205 22.90 -16.34 17.22
C LYS A 205 22.06 -15.54 16.24
N PHE A 206 22.56 -15.32 15.03
CA PHE A 206 21.86 -14.64 13.94
C PHE A 206 20.63 -15.42 13.49
N LEU A 207 20.78 -16.73 13.26
CA LEU A 207 19.67 -17.59 12.86
C LEU A 207 18.60 -17.67 13.95
N SER A 208 18.97 -17.85 15.22
CA SER A 208 18.02 -17.85 16.33
C SER A 208 17.32 -16.50 16.49
N PHE A 209 18.01 -15.38 16.27
CA PHE A 209 17.38 -14.05 16.31
C PHE A 209 16.26 -13.91 15.25
N TYR A 210 16.54 -14.29 14.00
CA TYR A 210 15.55 -14.24 12.93
C TYR A 210 14.44 -15.27 13.12
N PHE A 211 14.76 -16.47 13.60
CA PHE A 211 13.77 -17.49 13.91
C PHE A 211 12.78 -17.01 14.99
N LEU A 212 13.28 -16.45 16.09
CA LEU A 212 12.45 -15.90 17.15
C LEU A 212 11.60 -14.73 16.67
N ALA A 213 12.14 -13.87 15.79
CA ALA A 213 11.37 -12.79 15.20
C ALA A 213 10.30 -13.30 14.20
N ALA A 214 10.53 -14.44 13.53
CA ALA A 214 9.57 -15.03 12.61
C ALA A 214 8.45 -15.83 13.33
N LEU A 215 8.58 -16.07 14.63
CA LEU A 215 7.71 -16.97 15.39
C LEU A 215 6.20 -16.66 15.23
N PRO A 216 5.72 -15.40 15.29
CA PRO A 216 4.30 -15.13 15.09
C PRO A 216 3.78 -15.59 13.73
N GLY A 217 4.53 -15.29 12.66
CA GLY A 217 4.20 -15.73 11.31
C GLY A 217 4.22 -17.25 11.16
N ILE A 218 5.22 -17.92 11.74
CA ILE A 218 5.32 -19.39 11.74
C ILE A 218 4.13 -20.01 12.46
N VAL A 219 3.79 -19.52 13.65
CA VAL A 219 2.65 -20.00 14.44
C VAL A 219 1.35 -19.85 13.65
N PHE A 220 1.13 -18.69 13.02
CA PHE A 220 -0.05 -18.47 12.19
C PHE A 220 -0.11 -19.44 11.00
N VAL A 221 0.98 -19.60 10.27
CA VAL A 221 1.06 -20.49 9.10
C VAL A 221 0.78 -21.95 9.50
N LEU A 222 1.39 -22.42 10.60
CA LEU A 222 1.18 -23.78 11.10
C LEU A 222 -0.26 -23.98 11.60
N TRP A 223 -0.79 -23.03 12.37
CA TRP A 223 -2.18 -23.07 12.84
C TRP A 223 -3.15 -23.12 11.65
N ARG A 224 -2.92 -22.30 10.63
CA ARG A 224 -3.76 -22.24 9.43
C ARG A 224 -3.70 -23.55 8.65
N LEU A 225 -2.51 -24.12 8.46
CA LEU A 225 -2.36 -25.44 7.82
C LEU A 225 -3.08 -26.53 8.60
N ALA A 226 -2.99 -26.52 9.93
CA ALA A 226 -3.63 -27.52 10.78
C ALA A 226 -5.16 -27.41 10.79
N THR A 227 -5.72 -26.20 10.64
CA THR A 227 -7.17 -25.95 10.77
C THR A 227 -7.91 -25.88 9.43
N LYS A 228 -7.32 -25.23 8.43
CA LYS A 228 -7.91 -25.09 7.09
C LYS A 228 -7.38 -26.14 6.13
N GLY A 229 -6.10 -26.51 6.19
CA GLY A 229 -5.47 -27.43 5.24
C GLY A 229 -4.94 -26.77 3.96
N TRP A 230 -4.97 -25.43 3.88
CA TRP A 230 -4.35 -24.65 2.79
C TRP A 230 -3.60 -23.43 3.34
N LEU A 231 -2.87 -22.70 2.48
CA LEU A 231 -2.13 -21.47 2.85
C LEU A 231 -2.74 -20.19 2.27
N GLN A 232 -2.81 -20.11 0.95
CA GLN A 232 -3.16 -18.87 0.24
C GLN A 232 -4.54 -18.96 -0.40
N THR A 233 -4.83 -20.05 -1.11
CA THR A 233 -6.11 -20.28 -1.81
C THR A 233 -6.58 -21.72 -1.62
N HIS A 234 -7.86 -21.96 -1.94
CA HIS A 234 -8.50 -23.27 -2.01
C HIS A 234 -9.27 -23.38 -3.34
N PRO A 235 -9.70 -24.57 -3.78
CA PRO A 235 -10.35 -24.75 -5.09
C PRO A 235 -11.59 -23.88 -5.33
N GLU A 236 -12.35 -23.59 -4.27
CA GLU A 236 -13.55 -22.73 -4.32
C GLU A 236 -13.26 -21.24 -4.07
N SER A 237 -11.97 -20.86 -3.96
CA SER A 237 -11.59 -19.50 -3.63
C SER A 237 -11.90 -18.56 -4.80
N PRO A 238 -12.44 -17.35 -4.55
CA PRO A 238 -12.60 -16.32 -5.58
C PRO A 238 -11.29 -15.92 -6.29
N TRP A 239 -10.15 -16.28 -5.69
CA TRP A 239 -8.81 -15.95 -6.17
C TRP A 239 -8.02 -17.16 -6.68
N ALA A 240 -8.63 -18.35 -6.81
CA ALA A 240 -7.93 -19.58 -7.20
C ALA A 240 -7.11 -19.42 -8.50
N ASP A 241 -7.73 -18.85 -9.54
CA ASP A 241 -7.12 -18.66 -10.87
C ASP A 241 -5.93 -17.69 -10.90
N LEU A 242 -5.72 -16.91 -9.83
CA LEU A 242 -4.65 -15.92 -9.73
C LEU A 242 -3.32 -16.53 -9.28
N TRP A 243 -3.29 -17.81 -8.87
CA TRP A 243 -2.10 -18.42 -8.27
C TRP A 243 -1.60 -19.65 -9.02
N HIS A 244 -1.55 -19.55 -10.35
CA HIS A 244 -0.94 -20.55 -11.22
C HIS A 244 0.41 -20.07 -11.77
N LEU A 245 1.25 -21.03 -12.18
CA LEU A 245 2.48 -20.73 -12.90
C LEU A 245 2.12 -20.10 -14.26
N PRO A 246 2.68 -18.93 -14.60
CA PRO A 246 2.39 -18.28 -15.87
C PRO A 246 3.06 -19.00 -17.04
N SER A 247 2.46 -18.88 -18.22
CA SER A 247 3.15 -19.22 -19.48
C SER A 247 4.33 -18.27 -19.73
N ILE A 248 5.26 -18.63 -20.62
CA ILE A 248 6.40 -17.77 -20.98
C ILE A 248 5.92 -16.38 -21.45
N THR A 249 4.86 -16.35 -22.25
CA THR A 249 4.25 -15.09 -22.71
C THR A 249 3.72 -14.26 -21.55
N GLN A 250 3.04 -14.89 -20.57
CA GLN A 250 2.54 -14.19 -19.39
C GLN A 250 3.68 -13.73 -18.48
N PHE A 251 4.75 -14.51 -18.34
CA PHE A 251 5.95 -14.13 -17.61
C PHE A 251 6.60 -12.87 -18.20
N LEU A 252 6.75 -12.79 -19.52
CA LEU A 252 7.27 -11.60 -20.20
C LEU A 252 6.33 -10.38 -20.03
N LYS A 253 5.00 -10.59 -20.07
CA LYS A 253 4.03 -9.55 -19.74
C LYS A 253 4.19 -9.07 -18.30
N ASN A 254 4.40 -9.97 -17.34
CA ASN A 254 4.63 -9.62 -15.94
C ASN A 254 5.89 -8.75 -15.77
N ILE A 255 6.96 -8.99 -16.53
CA ILE A 255 8.15 -8.11 -16.54
C ILE A 255 7.78 -6.71 -17.04
N ALA A 256 7.06 -6.61 -18.15
CA ALA A 256 6.64 -5.32 -18.70
C ALA A 256 5.74 -4.55 -17.73
N ILE A 257 4.79 -5.24 -17.09
CA ILE A 257 3.93 -4.68 -16.04
C ILE A 257 4.78 -4.21 -14.86
N LEU A 258 5.75 -5.01 -14.40
CA LEU A 258 6.64 -4.62 -13.29
C LEU A 258 7.42 -3.35 -13.61
N ILE A 259 8.02 -3.27 -14.80
CA ILE A 259 8.72 -2.06 -15.28
C ILE A 259 7.77 -0.87 -15.28
N HIS A 260 6.56 -1.06 -15.83
CA HIS A 260 5.53 -0.02 -15.81
C HIS A 260 5.24 0.45 -14.37
N ARG A 261 5.01 -0.45 -13.41
CA ARG A 261 4.73 -0.08 -12.01
C ARG A 261 5.84 0.74 -11.35
N TYR A 262 7.10 0.48 -11.69
CA TYR A 262 8.24 1.28 -11.20
C TYR A 262 8.35 2.67 -11.86
N LEU A 263 7.91 2.83 -13.11
CA LEU A 263 7.97 4.11 -13.84
C LEU A 263 6.69 4.96 -13.65
N ASP A 264 5.59 4.32 -13.27
CA ASP A 264 4.27 4.93 -13.13
C ASP A 264 4.20 5.95 -11.96
N PHE A 265 3.18 6.80 -12.00
CA PHE A 265 2.88 7.85 -11.03
C PHE A 265 4.09 8.77 -10.76
N GLY A 266 4.67 9.31 -11.84
CA GLY A 266 5.75 10.29 -11.76
C GLY A 266 7.14 9.74 -11.45
N ARG A 267 7.26 8.45 -11.10
CA ARG A 267 8.56 7.83 -10.77
C ARG A 267 9.49 7.71 -11.97
N VAL A 268 8.97 7.80 -13.20
CA VAL A 268 9.79 7.89 -14.41
C VAL A 268 10.83 9.01 -14.31
N PHE A 269 10.50 10.16 -13.71
CA PHE A 269 11.46 11.26 -13.52
C PHE A 269 12.59 10.86 -12.55
N ILE A 270 12.27 10.11 -11.49
CA ILE A 270 13.25 9.58 -10.53
C ILE A 270 14.20 8.61 -11.23
N PHE A 271 13.66 7.67 -12.01
CA PHE A 271 14.48 6.66 -12.71
C PHE A 271 15.32 7.25 -13.83
N ILE A 272 14.78 8.16 -14.65
CA ILE A 272 15.56 8.89 -15.66
C ILE A 272 16.71 9.65 -14.98
N PHE A 273 16.42 10.35 -13.88
CA PHE A 273 17.44 11.08 -13.15
C PHE A 273 18.51 10.17 -12.55
N LEU A 274 18.13 9.01 -11.99
CA LEU A 274 19.08 8.02 -11.49
C LEU A 274 19.96 7.46 -12.60
N ILE A 275 19.40 7.13 -13.76
CA ILE A 275 20.14 6.62 -14.92
C ILE A 275 21.18 7.66 -15.37
N VAL A 276 20.76 8.92 -15.60
CA VAL A 276 21.67 10.01 -15.97
C VAL A 276 22.73 10.26 -14.90
N GLY A 277 22.33 10.24 -13.62
CA GLY A 277 23.22 10.40 -12.47
C GLY A 277 24.28 9.32 -12.38
N LEU A 278 23.93 8.07 -12.68
CA LEU A 278 24.87 6.94 -12.72
C LEU A 278 25.95 7.13 -13.79
N PHE A 279 25.59 7.65 -14.97
CA PHE A 279 26.55 7.93 -16.03
C PHE A 279 27.51 9.06 -15.65
N TYR A 280 26.99 10.17 -15.10
CA TYR A 280 27.81 11.35 -14.81
C TYR A 280 28.66 11.20 -13.52
N PHE A 281 28.16 10.51 -12.50
CA PHE A 281 28.81 10.37 -11.19
C PHE A 281 29.33 8.97 -10.89
N ARG A 282 29.52 8.13 -11.92
CA ARG A 282 29.94 6.72 -11.78
C ARG A 282 31.03 6.51 -10.74
N LYS A 283 32.12 7.29 -10.78
CA LYS A 283 33.24 7.16 -9.83
C LYS A 283 32.83 7.45 -8.37
N LYS A 284 32.04 8.48 -8.11
CA LYS A 284 31.61 8.84 -6.75
C LYS A 284 30.53 7.89 -6.21
N ILE A 285 29.57 7.50 -7.05
CA ILE A 285 28.49 6.58 -6.69
C ILE A 285 29.06 5.18 -6.39
N VAL A 286 30.01 4.71 -7.21
CA VAL A 286 30.69 3.41 -7.01
C VAL A 286 31.64 3.41 -5.82
N LEU A 287 32.07 4.57 -5.30
CA LEU A 287 32.95 4.61 -4.12
C LEU A 287 32.19 4.83 -2.80
N ASN A 288 30.98 5.40 -2.83
CA ASN A 288 30.24 5.71 -1.61
C ASN A 288 29.45 4.51 -1.05
N LYS A 289 29.81 4.06 0.17
CA LYS A 289 29.14 2.97 0.88
C LYS A 289 27.63 3.21 1.03
N HIS A 290 27.21 4.42 1.34
CA HIS A 290 25.80 4.76 1.56
C HIS A 290 24.94 4.56 0.31
N PHE A 291 25.46 4.92 -0.87
CA PHE A 291 24.76 4.69 -2.14
C PHE A 291 24.57 3.22 -2.43
N LYS A 292 25.65 2.42 -2.29
CA LYS A 292 25.58 0.98 -2.53
C LYS A 292 24.66 0.28 -1.53
N GLN A 293 24.70 0.69 -0.27
CA GLN A 293 23.85 0.12 0.77
C GLN A 293 22.37 0.42 0.50
N LEU A 294 22.04 1.64 0.08
CA LEU A 294 20.67 2.02 -0.26
C LEU A 294 20.17 1.33 -1.53
N LEU A 295 21.03 1.17 -2.55
CA LEU A 295 20.73 0.40 -3.76
C LEU A 295 20.53 -1.10 -3.45
N LEU A 296 21.35 -1.65 -2.55
CA LEU A 296 21.20 -3.03 -2.09
C LEU A 296 19.86 -3.19 -1.36
N LEU A 297 19.50 -2.26 -0.48
CA LEU A 297 18.20 -2.26 0.20
C LEU A 297 17.04 -2.18 -0.78
N SER A 298 17.09 -1.28 -1.77
CA SER A 298 16.00 -1.10 -2.75
C SER A 298 15.70 -2.37 -3.54
N ILE A 299 16.71 -3.21 -3.79
CA ILE A 299 16.57 -4.48 -4.53
C ILE A 299 16.21 -5.62 -3.57
N CYS A 300 16.97 -5.82 -2.49
CA CYS A 300 16.77 -6.93 -1.57
C CYS A 300 15.42 -6.88 -0.86
N ALA A 301 14.94 -5.68 -0.49
CA ALA A 301 13.70 -5.50 0.26
C ALA A 301 12.50 -6.18 -0.43
N VAL A 302 12.45 -6.15 -1.76
CA VAL A 302 11.32 -6.62 -2.56
C VAL A 302 11.67 -7.84 -3.42
N PHE A 303 12.84 -8.44 -3.23
CA PHE A 303 13.33 -9.54 -4.06
C PHE A 303 12.32 -10.70 -4.16
N PHE A 304 11.85 -11.19 -3.01
CA PHE A 304 10.87 -12.28 -2.97
C PHE A 304 9.49 -11.88 -3.49
N VAL A 305 9.11 -10.61 -3.32
CA VAL A 305 7.87 -10.06 -3.90
C VAL A 305 7.96 -10.08 -5.41
N VAL A 306 9.08 -9.62 -5.99
CA VAL A 306 9.32 -9.64 -7.45
C VAL A 306 9.28 -11.07 -7.99
N ILE A 307 9.89 -12.03 -7.30
CA ILE A 307 9.78 -13.45 -7.69
C ILE A 307 8.32 -13.88 -7.70
N ALA A 308 7.57 -13.64 -6.62
CA ALA A 308 6.15 -14.02 -6.56
C ALA A 308 5.33 -13.38 -7.69
N VAL A 309 5.58 -12.11 -8.01
CA VAL A 309 4.92 -11.41 -9.12
C VAL A 309 5.20 -12.06 -10.47
N LEU A 310 6.48 -12.38 -10.73
CA LEU A 310 6.88 -12.91 -12.02
C LEU A 310 6.35 -14.33 -12.25
N PHE A 311 6.22 -15.13 -11.18
CA PHE A 311 5.78 -16.53 -11.22
C PHE A 311 4.30 -16.74 -10.87
N SER A 312 3.48 -15.68 -10.89
CA SER A 312 2.04 -15.73 -10.63
C SER A 312 1.23 -15.25 -11.83
N THR A 313 0.04 -15.81 -12.03
CA THR A 313 -0.98 -15.27 -12.95
C THR A 313 -1.65 -14.00 -12.42
N ASN A 314 -1.43 -13.64 -11.17
CA ASN A 314 -1.94 -12.43 -10.54
C ASN A 314 -1.18 -11.18 -11.00
N ALA A 315 -1.91 -10.10 -11.28
CA ALA A 315 -1.31 -8.79 -11.51
C ALA A 315 -1.10 -8.06 -10.18
N PHE A 316 0.14 -8.03 -9.70
CA PHE A 316 0.49 -7.31 -8.47
C PHE A 316 0.43 -5.79 -8.68
N GLY A 317 -0.15 -5.06 -7.71
CA GLY A 317 -0.31 -3.60 -7.75
C GLY A 317 0.94 -2.82 -7.34
N HIS A 318 0.93 -1.50 -7.49
CA HIS A 318 2.08 -0.65 -7.16
C HIS A 318 2.44 -0.66 -5.67
N ARG A 319 1.43 -0.81 -4.80
CA ARG A 319 1.57 -0.81 -3.34
C ARG A 319 2.50 -1.89 -2.77
N TYR A 320 2.87 -2.88 -3.59
CA TYR A 320 3.76 -3.96 -3.20
C TYR A 320 5.23 -3.55 -3.15
N PHE A 321 5.59 -2.41 -3.77
CA PHE A 321 6.98 -1.98 -3.93
C PHE A 321 7.29 -0.66 -3.22
N ILE A 322 6.41 -0.16 -2.35
CA ILE A 322 6.55 1.14 -1.66
C ILE A 322 7.92 1.29 -0.98
N VAL A 323 8.38 0.28 -0.26
CA VAL A 323 9.68 0.31 0.44
C VAL A 323 10.87 0.43 -0.52
N SER A 324 10.74 -0.12 -1.74
CA SER A 324 11.72 0.02 -2.81
C SER A 324 11.65 1.42 -3.42
N TYR A 325 10.45 1.94 -3.69
CA TYR A 325 10.26 3.31 -4.19
C TYR A 325 10.88 4.34 -3.25
N ILE A 326 10.63 4.24 -1.96
CA ILE A 326 11.22 5.12 -0.93
C ILE A 326 12.75 5.09 -1.00
N SER A 327 13.33 3.88 -1.14
CA SER A 327 14.78 3.71 -1.22
C SER A 327 15.37 4.32 -2.50
N PHE A 328 14.71 4.15 -3.65
CA PHE A 328 15.12 4.77 -4.92
C PHE A 328 14.96 6.29 -4.94
N ILE A 329 13.87 6.82 -4.37
CA ILE A 329 13.65 8.26 -4.25
C ILE A 329 14.73 8.89 -3.35
N LEU A 330 15.06 8.24 -2.22
CA LEU A 330 16.14 8.69 -1.37
C LEU A 330 17.50 8.58 -2.08
N LEU A 331 17.72 7.53 -2.88
CA LEU A 331 18.94 7.39 -3.68
C LEU A 331 19.07 8.55 -4.68
N ALA A 332 17.97 8.93 -5.35
CA ALA A 332 17.93 10.10 -6.22
C ALA A 332 18.24 11.39 -5.45
N PHE A 333 17.68 11.56 -4.25
CA PHE A 333 18.00 12.70 -3.40
C PHE A 333 19.50 12.76 -3.02
N LEU A 334 20.14 11.61 -2.76
CA LEU A 334 21.58 11.57 -2.49
C LEU A 334 22.41 11.92 -3.73
N VAL A 335 22.04 11.42 -4.92
CA VAL A 335 22.71 11.83 -6.19
C VAL A 335 22.57 13.35 -6.38
N LEU A 336 21.37 13.89 -6.14
CA LEU A 336 21.07 15.31 -6.29
C LEU A 336 21.92 16.18 -5.36
N LYS A 337 22.19 15.74 -4.14
CA LYS A 337 23.04 16.44 -3.17
C LYS A 337 24.49 16.59 -3.65
N GLU A 338 24.99 15.63 -4.42
CA GLU A 338 26.35 15.69 -5.00
C GLU A 338 26.46 16.67 -6.19
N LEU A 339 25.34 17.18 -6.71
CA LEU A 339 25.33 18.15 -7.80
C LEU A 339 25.74 19.55 -7.31
N LYS A 340 26.75 20.12 -7.96
CA LYS A 340 27.15 21.52 -7.75
C LYS A 340 26.21 22.52 -8.44
N LYS A 341 25.76 22.21 -9.67
CA LYS A 341 24.85 23.03 -10.49
C LYS A 341 23.48 22.37 -10.61
N TYR A 342 22.44 23.17 -10.83
CA TYR A 342 21.06 22.73 -11.11
C TYR A 342 20.35 21.88 -10.03
N LYS A 343 20.94 21.68 -8.84
CA LYS A 343 20.32 20.89 -7.75
C LYS A 343 18.91 21.36 -7.35
N LYS A 344 18.67 22.68 -7.31
CA LYS A 344 17.38 23.26 -6.94
C LYS A 344 16.31 23.02 -8.02
N PRO A 345 16.50 23.40 -9.30
CA PRO A 345 15.51 23.12 -10.33
C PRO A 345 15.28 21.62 -10.53
N LEU A 346 16.31 20.78 -10.41
CA LEU A 346 16.15 19.32 -10.47
C LEU A 346 15.37 18.77 -9.27
N TYR A 347 15.58 19.28 -8.05
CA TYR A 347 14.73 18.94 -6.90
C TYR A 347 13.26 19.22 -7.21
N VAL A 348 12.98 20.43 -7.71
CA VAL A 348 11.62 20.87 -8.04
C VAL A 348 11.02 19.98 -9.13
N LEU A 349 11.79 19.63 -10.17
CA LEU A 349 11.35 18.71 -11.22
C LEU A 349 10.97 17.33 -10.67
N LEU A 350 11.82 16.73 -9.83
CA LEU A 350 11.54 15.43 -9.23
C LEU A 350 10.33 15.47 -8.30
N PHE A 351 10.21 16.53 -7.50
CA PHE A 351 9.12 16.74 -6.57
C PHE A 351 7.78 16.95 -7.28
N ILE A 352 7.74 17.84 -8.27
CA ILE A 352 6.56 18.07 -9.11
C ILE A 352 6.22 16.80 -9.91
N GLY A 353 7.23 16.10 -10.42
CA GLY A 353 7.05 14.82 -11.11
C GLY A 353 6.27 13.82 -10.27
N LEU A 354 6.67 13.62 -9.02
CA LEU A 354 5.97 12.75 -8.08
C LEU A 354 4.57 13.27 -7.73
N ILE A 355 4.42 14.56 -7.38
CA ILE A 355 3.10 15.13 -7.03
C ILE A 355 2.11 15.00 -8.19
N THR A 356 2.52 15.36 -9.40
CA THR A 356 1.68 15.26 -10.60
C THR A 356 1.31 13.82 -10.94
N GLY A 357 2.09 12.84 -10.46
CA GLY A 357 1.74 11.42 -10.54
C GLY A 357 0.38 11.07 -9.91
N ASN A 358 -0.10 11.86 -8.93
CA ASN A 358 -1.45 11.72 -8.38
C ASN A 358 -2.58 12.15 -9.35
N LEU A 359 -2.23 12.83 -10.44
CA LEU A 359 -3.17 13.29 -11.48
C LEU A 359 -3.17 12.38 -12.70
N TRP A 360 -2.28 11.38 -12.76
CA TRP A 360 -2.17 10.45 -13.87
C TRP A 360 -3.32 9.45 -13.84
N VAL A 361 -4.35 9.74 -14.63
CA VAL A 361 -5.50 8.86 -14.84
C VAL A 361 -5.43 8.30 -16.26
N TYR A 362 -5.42 6.98 -16.37
CA TYR A 362 -5.34 6.27 -17.64
C TYR A 362 -6.70 6.20 -18.35
N PRO A 363 -6.72 5.97 -19.67
CA PRO A 363 -7.97 5.74 -20.41
C PRO A 363 -8.77 4.58 -19.80
N GLU A 364 -10.10 4.64 -19.92
CA GLU A 364 -11.05 3.72 -19.25
C GLU A 364 -10.77 2.23 -19.49
N ARG A 365 -10.26 1.86 -20.67
CA ARG A 365 -9.93 0.47 -21.03
C ARG A 365 -8.61 -0.04 -20.45
N THR A 366 -7.87 0.80 -19.73
CA THR A 366 -6.60 0.45 -19.11
C THR A 366 -6.78 0.36 -17.60
N SER A 367 -6.56 -0.82 -17.02
CA SER A 367 -6.66 -1.01 -15.57
C SER A 367 -5.68 -0.14 -14.81
N GLN A 368 -6.19 0.58 -13.82
CA GLN A 368 -5.41 1.49 -12.98
C GLN A 368 -5.31 0.99 -11.53
N GLY A 369 -4.16 1.23 -10.91
CA GLY A 369 -3.95 1.01 -9.47
C GLY A 369 -4.54 2.17 -8.67
N TRP A 370 -5.86 2.21 -8.56
CA TRP A 370 -6.58 3.33 -7.94
C TRP A 370 -6.24 3.54 -6.47
N ASP A 371 -5.98 2.46 -5.74
CA ASP A 371 -5.57 2.47 -4.32
C ASP A 371 -4.07 2.81 -4.12
N ALA A 372 -3.36 3.17 -5.19
CA ALA A 372 -1.94 3.48 -5.19
C ALA A 372 -1.60 4.92 -5.62
N SER A 373 -2.59 5.80 -5.71
CA SER A 373 -2.42 7.23 -5.95
C SER A 373 -3.54 8.01 -5.26
N LEU A 374 -3.32 9.28 -4.90
CA LEU A 374 -4.38 10.13 -4.33
C LEU A 374 -5.46 10.54 -5.35
N ALA A 375 -5.39 10.07 -6.59
CA ALA A 375 -6.40 10.32 -7.62
C ALA A 375 -7.81 9.95 -7.16
N HIS A 376 -7.93 8.91 -6.32
CA HIS A 376 -9.22 8.45 -5.80
C HIS A 376 -9.83 9.33 -4.72
N ALA A 377 -9.10 10.28 -4.12
CA ALA A 377 -9.61 11.06 -2.98
C ALA A 377 -11.00 11.70 -3.22
N PRO A 378 -11.30 12.31 -4.39
CA PRO A 378 -12.62 12.86 -4.66
C PRO A 378 -13.73 11.80 -4.75
N TYR A 379 -13.42 10.53 -5.05
CA TYR A 379 -14.41 9.46 -5.17
C TYR A 379 -15.25 9.30 -3.90
N HIS A 380 -14.64 9.44 -2.71
CA HIS A 380 -15.34 9.19 -1.45
C HIS A 380 -16.52 10.15 -1.22
N SER A 381 -16.34 11.43 -1.52
CA SER A 381 -17.41 12.43 -1.40
C SER A 381 -18.43 12.31 -2.53
N LEU A 382 -17.96 12.17 -3.78
CA LEU A 382 -18.83 11.98 -4.95
C LEU A 382 -19.71 10.73 -4.82
N ARG A 383 -19.18 9.64 -4.27
CA ARG A 383 -19.95 8.41 -4.02
C ARG A 383 -21.09 8.66 -3.04
N LYS A 384 -20.82 9.33 -1.91
CA LYS A 384 -21.84 9.65 -0.90
C LYS A 384 -22.92 10.56 -1.51
N GLU A 385 -22.53 11.56 -2.29
CA GLU A 385 -23.46 12.46 -2.98
C GLU A 385 -24.34 11.71 -3.99
N ALA A 386 -23.75 10.84 -4.80
CA ALA A 386 -24.47 10.02 -5.76
C ALA A 386 -25.45 9.06 -5.07
N ILE A 387 -25.06 8.42 -3.97
CA ILE A 387 -25.97 7.56 -3.17
C ILE A 387 -27.17 8.37 -2.66
N ARG A 388 -26.96 9.53 -2.04
CA ARG A 388 -28.07 10.40 -1.59
C ARG A 388 -28.98 10.80 -2.74
N SER A 389 -28.43 10.97 -3.94
CA SER A 389 -29.24 11.32 -5.09
C SER A 389 -30.18 10.20 -5.57
N LEU A 390 -29.83 8.92 -5.34
CA LEU A 390 -30.73 7.81 -5.59
C LEU A 390 -31.97 7.90 -4.69
N ASP A 391 -31.80 8.27 -3.43
CA ASP A 391 -32.90 8.50 -2.50
C ASP A 391 -33.80 9.65 -2.98
N THR A 392 -33.21 10.77 -3.44
CA THR A 392 -33.99 11.89 -4.00
C THR A 392 -34.75 11.53 -5.28
N MET A 393 -34.24 10.57 -6.05
CA MET A 393 -34.90 10.04 -7.26
C MET A 393 -35.87 8.90 -6.95
N ASN A 394 -36.01 8.52 -5.67
CA ASN A 394 -36.83 7.40 -5.22
C ASN A 394 -36.42 6.06 -5.87
N ILE A 395 -35.13 5.88 -6.13
CA ILE A 395 -34.53 4.67 -6.71
C ILE A 395 -33.91 3.84 -5.59
N ASP A 396 -34.48 2.66 -5.33
CA ASP A 396 -33.92 1.76 -4.31
C ASP A 396 -32.56 1.19 -4.76
N ILE A 397 -31.56 1.32 -3.89
CA ILE A 397 -30.17 0.87 -4.10
C ILE A 397 -30.11 -0.62 -4.48
N SER A 398 -31.00 -1.44 -3.92
CA SER A 398 -31.09 -2.88 -4.24
C SER A 398 -31.41 -3.16 -5.72
N LYS A 399 -32.04 -2.20 -6.42
CA LYS A 399 -32.39 -2.29 -7.84
C LYS A 399 -31.34 -1.68 -8.77
N VAL A 400 -30.26 -1.14 -8.21
CA VAL A 400 -29.16 -0.50 -8.95
C VAL A 400 -28.00 -1.49 -9.03
N ALA A 401 -27.50 -1.73 -10.24
CA ALA A 401 -26.30 -2.53 -10.46
C ALA A 401 -25.03 -1.68 -10.27
N SER A 402 -23.93 -2.30 -9.88
CA SER A 402 -22.63 -1.65 -9.73
C SER A 402 -21.49 -2.65 -9.97
N PHE A 403 -20.26 -2.17 -9.78
CA PHE A 403 -19.02 -2.90 -9.97
C PHE A 403 -18.19 -2.90 -8.68
N PHE A 404 -17.16 -3.75 -8.63
CA PHE A 404 -16.20 -3.75 -7.51
C PHE A 404 -15.50 -2.39 -7.41
N PRO A 405 -15.29 -1.83 -6.20
CA PRO A 405 -15.62 -2.40 -4.88
C PRO A 405 -17.03 -2.09 -4.35
N ASN A 406 -17.86 -1.41 -5.12
CA ASN A 406 -19.15 -0.88 -4.66
C ASN A 406 -20.32 -1.91 -4.70
N CYS A 407 -20.03 -3.19 -4.99
CA CYS A 407 -21.00 -4.29 -4.80
C CYS A 407 -21.08 -4.79 -3.34
N ASN A 408 -20.17 -4.33 -2.47
CA ASN A 408 -20.21 -4.64 -1.04
C ASN A 408 -21.35 -3.89 -0.36
N LYS A 409 -21.69 -4.27 0.88
CA LYS A 409 -22.67 -3.51 1.65
C LYS A 409 -22.16 -2.09 1.88
N ILE A 410 -23.08 -1.13 1.92
CA ILE A 410 -22.71 0.26 2.23
C ILE A 410 -22.04 0.34 3.62
N ASP A 411 -22.56 -0.41 4.58
CA ASP A 411 -21.96 -0.55 5.91
C ASP A 411 -20.52 -1.12 5.87
N GLU A 412 -20.19 -2.03 4.95
CA GLU A 412 -18.82 -2.55 4.84
C GLU A 412 -17.84 -1.49 4.32
N ILE A 413 -18.33 -0.42 3.68
CA ILE A 413 -17.51 0.68 3.17
C ILE A 413 -17.49 1.86 4.15
N ASP A 414 -18.66 2.25 4.66
CA ASP A 414 -18.86 3.48 5.42
C ASP A 414 -19.01 3.25 6.94
N LEU A 415 -19.15 1.99 7.39
CA LEU A 415 -19.34 1.58 8.79
C LEU A 415 -20.41 2.41 9.51
N ASN A 416 -21.59 2.47 8.91
CA ASN A 416 -22.69 3.37 9.29
C ASN A 416 -24.02 2.64 9.56
N GLY A 417 -24.02 1.31 9.60
CA GLY A 417 -25.19 0.46 9.83
C GLY A 417 -26.06 0.21 8.58
N HIS A 418 -25.79 0.85 7.44
CA HIS A 418 -26.63 0.72 6.25
C HIS A 418 -26.40 -0.60 5.50
N GLN A 419 -27.28 -1.58 5.74
CA GLN A 419 -27.10 -2.96 5.25
C GLN A 419 -27.41 -3.18 3.75
N LYS A 420 -27.96 -2.21 3.03
CA LYS A 420 -28.19 -2.39 1.59
C LYS A 420 -26.87 -2.46 0.81
N SER A 421 -26.89 -3.20 -0.29
CA SER A 421 -25.81 -3.29 -1.27
C SER A 421 -26.35 -3.07 -2.67
N PHE A 422 -25.47 -2.64 -3.57
CA PHE A 422 -25.75 -2.65 -5.00
C PHE A 422 -25.69 -4.10 -5.53
N THR A 423 -26.48 -4.40 -6.57
CA THR A 423 -26.39 -5.69 -7.25
C THR A 423 -25.16 -5.73 -8.16
N LYS A 424 -24.58 -6.91 -8.37
CA LYS A 424 -23.49 -7.06 -9.34
C LYS A 424 -24.03 -6.83 -10.76
N PHE A 425 -23.31 -6.06 -11.57
CA PHE A 425 -23.71 -5.80 -12.95
C PHE A 425 -23.82 -7.08 -13.79
N THR A 426 -25.00 -7.27 -14.38
CA THR A 426 -25.33 -8.38 -15.31
C THR A 426 -26.08 -7.88 -16.55
N ASN A 427 -26.07 -6.56 -16.82
CA ASN A 427 -26.83 -5.90 -17.91
C ASN A 427 -28.38 -6.05 -17.82
N ASN A 428 -28.89 -6.59 -16.72
CA ASN A 428 -30.33 -6.79 -16.52
C ASN A 428 -31.00 -5.67 -15.72
N SER A 429 -30.25 -4.99 -14.85
CA SER A 429 -30.77 -3.93 -13.98
C SER A 429 -31.17 -2.69 -14.78
N ASN A 430 -32.26 -2.05 -14.35
CA ASN A 430 -32.77 -0.81 -14.95
C ASN A 430 -31.86 0.39 -14.70
N TYR A 431 -31.08 0.36 -13.63
CA TYR A 431 -30.16 1.42 -13.23
C TYR A 431 -28.76 0.86 -12.95
N VAL A 432 -27.74 1.66 -13.24
CA VAL A 432 -26.34 1.34 -12.94
C VAL A 432 -25.68 2.51 -12.23
N PHE A 433 -24.95 2.22 -11.16
CA PHE A 433 -24.03 3.11 -10.48
C PHE A 433 -22.62 2.85 -11.02
N TYR A 434 -22.08 3.81 -11.76
CA TYR A 434 -20.79 3.70 -12.40
C TYR A 434 -19.80 4.73 -11.85
N SER A 435 -18.53 4.37 -11.79
CA SER A 435 -17.43 5.30 -11.58
C SER A 435 -16.22 4.86 -12.37
N ASN A 436 -15.42 5.81 -12.84
CA ASN A 436 -14.18 5.51 -13.53
C ASN A 436 -13.11 4.89 -12.62
N VAL A 437 -13.31 4.90 -11.29
CA VAL A 437 -12.43 4.20 -10.34
C VAL A 437 -12.65 2.69 -10.30
N TYR A 438 -13.57 2.16 -11.10
CA TYR A 438 -13.80 0.73 -11.26
C TYR A 438 -13.00 0.24 -12.47
N ASN A 439 -12.22 -0.84 -12.31
CA ASN A 439 -11.57 -1.49 -13.45
C ASN A 439 -12.56 -2.48 -14.08
N LEU A 440 -13.17 -2.13 -15.21
CA LEU A 440 -14.15 -2.94 -15.92
C LEU A 440 -13.51 -3.75 -17.06
N SER A 441 -14.20 -4.81 -17.50
CA SER A 441 -13.84 -5.50 -18.74
C SER A 441 -14.26 -4.69 -19.97
N ASN A 442 -13.60 -4.91 -21.11
CA ASN A 442 -13.99 -4.29 -22.38
C ASN A 442 -15.47 -4.57 -22.73
N LYS A 443 -15.94 -5.79 -22.44
CA LYS A 443 -17.34 -6.19 -22.65
C LYS A 443 -18.29 -5.36 -21.79
N ASP A 444 -17.97 -5.15 -20.53
CA ASP A 444 -18.83 -4.34 -19.64
C ASP A 444 -18.89 -2.88 -20.11
N TYR A 445 -17.77 -2.31 -20.56
CA TYR A 445 -17.76 -0.97 -21.16
C TYR A 445 -18.66 -0.87 -22.39
N GLU A 446 -18.59 -1.85 -23.29
CA GLU A 446 -19.46 -1.89 -24.48
C GLU A 446 -20.94 -2.00 -24.10
N LEU A 447 -21.27 -2.85 -23.12
CA LEU A 447 -22.64 -2.99 -22.62
C LEU A 447 -23.16 -1.69 -22.00
N LEU A 448 -22.34 -1.00 -21.20
CA LEU A 448 -22.71 0.28 -20.61
C LEU A 448 -22.97 1.34 -21.69
N ASN A 449 -22.05 1.48 -22.64
CA ASN A 449 -22.16 2.48 -23.69
C ASN A 449 -23.36 2.24 -24.63
N ASN A 450 -23.63 0.97 -24.97
CA ASN A 450 -24.69 0.62 -25.91
C ASN A 450 -26.08 0.62 -25.26
N ASN A 451 -26.19 0.13 -24.01
CA ASN A 451 -27.48 -0.18 -23.41
C ASN A 451 -27.94 0.84 -22.36
N TYR A 452 -27.09 1.75 -21.91
CA TYR A 452 -27.43 2.69 -20.84
C TYR A 452 -27.25 4.15 -21.29
N LEU A 453 -27.97 5.05 -20.61
CA LEU A 453 -27.90 6.49 -20.76
C LEU A 453 -27.62 7.12 -19.40
N GLU A 454 -26.70 8.09 -19.36
CA GLU A 454 -26.40 8.83 -18.15
C GLU A 454 -27.54 9.78 -17.79
N ILE A 455 -28.14 9.59 -16.61
CA ILE A 455 -29.23 10.43 -16.10
C ILE A 455 -28.76 11.42 -15.03
N LYS A 456 -27.62 11.13 -14.39
CA LYS A 456 -26.97 12.05 -13.44
C LYS A 456 -25.48 11.80 -13.39
N ARG A 457 -24.69 12.88 -13.34
CA ARG A 457 -23.23 12.84 -13.30
C ARG A 457 -22.68 13.74 -12.20
N PHE A 458 -21.78 13.20 -11.41
CA PHE A 458 -20.99 13.91 -10.41
C PHE A 458 -19.53 13.86 -10.83
N LYS A 459 -18.85 15.00 -10.81
CA LYS A 459 -17.46 15.11 -11.27
C LYS A 459 -16.66 16.01 -10.36
N SER A 460 -15.46 15.55 -9.99
CA SER A 460 -14.44 16.36 -9.34
C SER A 460 -13.07 15.92 -9.87
N PHE A 461 -12.30 16.88 -10.37
CA PHE A 461 -11.08 16.63 -11.14
C PHE A 461 -11.31 15.58 -12.25
N ASN A 462 -10.51 14.51 -12.24
CA ASN A 462 -10.56 13.40 -13.19
C ASN A 462 -11.47 12.26 -12.72
N ILE A 463 -12.18 12.40 -11.59
CA ILE A 463 -13.06 11.37 -11.05
C ILE A 463 -14.50 11.67 -11.37
N VAL A 464 -15.21 10.63 -11.81
CA VAL A 464 -16.61 10.70 -12.19
C VAL A 464 -17.38 9.60 -11.46
N VAL A 465 -18.55 9.94 -10.96
CA VAL A 465 -19.58 9.00 -10.51
C VAL A 465 -20.85 9.30 -11.29
N SER A 466 -21.41 8.31 -11.95
CA SER A 466 -22.57 8.44 -12.83
C SER A 466 -23.67 7.46 -12.43
N ILE A 467 -24.91 7.93 -12.54
CA ILE A 467 -26.10 7.09 -12.45
C ILE A 467 -26.64 6.96 -13.85
N LEU A 468 -26.74 5.72 -14.32
CA LEU A 468 -27.15 5.38 -15.67
C LEU A 468 -28.51 4.67 -15.62
N LYS A 469 -29.34 4.88 -16.64
CA LYS A 469 -30.63 4.20 -16.84
C LYS A 469 -30.59 3.39 -18.12
N LYS A 470 -31.14 2.18 -18.09
CA LYS A 470 -31.23 1.31 -19.27
C LYS A 470 -32.06 1.98 -20.36
N ARG A 471 -31.57 1.98 -21.60
CA ARG A 471 -32.28 2.46 -22.77
C ARG A 471 -33.55 1.61 -22.94
N SER A 472 -34.67 2.28 -23.18
CA SER A 472 -35.84 1.59 -23.73
C SER A 472 -35.45 1.05 -25.10
N LEU A 473 -35.68 -0.24 -25.35
CA LEU A 473 -35.64 -0.75 -26.72
C LEU A 473 -36.62 0.09 -27.53
N SER A 474 -36.11 0.83 -28.52
CA SER A 474 -36.95 1.32 -29.60
C SER A 474 -37.49 0.08 -30.30
N ASN A 475 -38.80 -0.14 -30.20
CA ASN A 475 -39.50 -1.23 -30.89
C ASN A 475 -39.14 -1.30 -32.37
#